data_AF-V5BFK7-F1
#
_entry.id   AF-V5BFK7-F1
#
_cell.length_a   1.000
_cell.length_b   1.000
_cell.length_c   1.000
_cell.angle_alpha   90.00
_cell.angle_beta   90.00
_cell.angle_gamma   90.00
#
_symmetry.space_group_name_H-M   'P 1'
#
loop_
_entity.id
_entity.type
_entity.pdbx_description
1 polymer ?
#
loop_
_entity_poly.entity_id
_entity_poly.type
_entity_poly.pdbx_seq_one_letter_code
_entity_poly.pdbx_strand_id
1 'polypeptide(L)'
;MLSDFDNKQIDLLKEFAERKVVLHFPFFANTFSIAFHYMIALQQDGVNITDLDNYVYEHDWDEPIPVLKEGNANVFFATLDAINKKKKEIETKWDFDCRPISHYSQQYIFAEYRPHIASGFKPKQDKKKFSDELVKVANQCGVNRIEIFTDIPTQADVIQNELIDWGFIGKKKEIKIIKKPIDAILYYEASSKVLRLFYYGAPTTSRMLRENFFYIPYKLTHPETEYQDPTMITCICYVYLKTDQTTGKTKLNFNNLFNYHNNIFNAAEKESRHVDFLNILWAYNRYAERKQHSATFEDTKAFTRCLKEHHQSPPRKCD
;
A
#
# COMPACT_ATOMS: atom_id res chain seq x y z
N MET A 1 26.70 5.74 4.43
CA MET A 1 27.10 4.54 5.18
C MET A 1 25.81 3.83 5.57
N LEU A 2 25.71 2.52 5.33
CA LEU A 2 24.53 1.73 5.70
C LEU A 2 24.53 1.45 7.20
N SER A 3 23.35 1.39 7.80
CA SER A 3 23.19 1.03 9.21
C SER A 3 23.31 -0.48 9.41
N ASP A 4 23.53 -0.93 10.66
CA ASP A 4 23.47 -2.36 11.01
C ASP A 4 22.11 -2.98 10.68
N PHE A 5 21.05 -2.18 10.73
CA PHE A 5 19.71 -2.62 10.35
C PHE A 5 19.62 -2.88 8.84
N ASP A 6 20.11 -1.94 8.02
CA ASP A 6 20.14 -2.09 6.56
C ASP A 6 20.95 -3.33 6.18
N ASN A 7 22.13 -3.53 6.77
CA ASN A 7 22.99 -4.68 6.50
C ASN A 7 22.27 -6.01 6.82
N LYS A 8 21.58 -6.10 7.96
CA LYS A 8 20.78 -7.29 8.31
C LYS A 8 19.64 -7.54 7.33
N GLN A 9 19.02 -6.48 6.80
CA GLN A 9 17.96 -6.61 5.80
C GLN A 9 18.52 -7.08 4.46
N ILE A 10 19.67 -6.54 4.03
CA ILE A 10 20.39 -6.94 2.81
C ILE A 10 20.82 -8.41 2.89
N ASP A 11 21.32 -8.86 4.05
CA ASP A 11 21.74 -10.25 4.27
C ASP A 11 20.59 -11.25 4.02
N LEU A 12 19.36 -10.90 4.38
CA LEU A 12 18.17 -11.73 4.14
C LEU A 12 17.81 -11.82 2.65
N LEU A 13 18.31 -10.91 1.81
CA LEU A 13 18.03 -10.85 0.36
C LEU A 13 19.18 -11.38 -0.50
N LYS A 14 20.29 -11.86 0.08
CA LYS A 14 21.46 -12.35 -0.67
C LYS A 14 21.13 -13.48 -1.63
N GLU A 15 20.38 -14.48 -1.19
CA GLU A 15 19.96 -15.60 -2.04
C GLU A 15 19.17 -15.12 -3.28
N PHE A 16 18.41 -14.02 -3.14
CA PHE A 16 17.64 -13.45 -4.26
C PHE A 16 18.57 -12.75 -5.24
N ALA A 17 19.63 -12.12 -4.76
CA ALA A 17 20.59 -11.41 -5.59
C ALA A 17 21.46 -12.39 -6.39
N GLU A 18 22.00 -13.41 -5.71
CA GLU A 18 22.79 -14.50 -6.31
C GLU A 18 22.03 -15.21 -7.44
N ARG A 19 20.71 -15.33 -7.29
CA ARG A 19 19.80 -15.94 -8.28
C ARG A 19 19.21 -14.98 -9.28
N LYS A 20 19.58 -13.70 -9.21
CA LYS A 20 19.14 -12.65 -10.14
C LYS A 20 17.62 -12.61 -10.31
N VAL A 21 16.93 -12.74 -9.19
CA VAL A 21 15.46 -12.68 -9.12
C VAL A 21 14.98 -11.35 -9.70
N VAL A 22 13.90 -11.39 -10.47
CA VAL A 22 13.24 -10.18 -10.93
C VAL A 22 12.19 -9.78 -9.89
N LEU A 23 12.44 -8.66 -9.20
CA LEU A 23 11.56 -8.09 -8.20
C LEU A 23 10.63 -7.05 -8.83
N HIS A 24 9.32 -7.27 -8.73
CA HIS A 24 8.31 -6.27 -8.99
C HIS A 24 7.75 -5.76 -7.68
N PHE A 25 7.74 -4.45 -7.49
CA PHE A 25 7.25 -3.83 -6.28
C PHE A 25 6.29 -2.68 -6.60
N PRO A 26 5.19 -2.55 -5.85
CA PRO A 26 4.34 -1.39 -5.91
C PRO A 26 4.92 -0.25 -5.10
N PHE A 27 4.67 0.99 -5.49
CA PHE A 27 5.28 2.17 -4.89
C PHE A 27 4.62 2.59 -3.55
N PHE A 28 4.52 1.66 -2.61
CA PHE A 28 4.03 1.88 -1.24
C PHE A 28 5.17 1.81 -0.21
N ALA A 29 4.92 2.35 0.99
CA ALA A 29 5.92 2.40 2.06
C ALA A 29 6.49 1.02 2.46
N ASN A 30 5.65 -0.01 2.51
CA ASN A 30 6.02 -1.37 2.93
C ASN A 30 6.81 -2.15 1.88
N THR A 31 6.58 -1.89 0.60
CA THR A 31 7.19 -2.61 -0.51
C THR A 31 8.41 -1.89 -1.05
N PHE A 32 8.49 -0.56 -0.94
CA PHE A 32 9.68 0.17 -1.40
C PHE A 32 10.96 -0.26 -0.66
N SER A 33 10.85 -0.56 0.64
CA SER A 33 12.03 -0.95 1.44
C SER A 33 12.72 -2.19 0.86
N ILE A 34 11.97 -3.18 0.37
CA ILE A 34 12.57 -4.39 -0.22
C ILE A 34 13.29 -4.07 -1.51
N ALA A 35 12.75 -3.19 -2.36
CA ALA A 35 13.40 -2.76 -3.59
C ALA A 35 14.72 -2.06 -3.29
N PHE A 36 14.73 -1.16 -2.31
CA PHE A 36 15.95 -0.47 -1.87
C PHE A 36 17.04 -1.43 -1.41
N HIS A 37 16.75 -2.32 -0.45
CA HIS A 37 17.75 -3.27 0.05
C HIS A 37 18.16 -4.29 -1.02
N TYR A 38 17.23 -4.69 -1.89
CA TYR A 38 17.51 -5.65 -2.96
C TYR A 38 18.45 -5.08 -4.03
N MET A 39 18.27 -3.81 -4.42
CA MET A 39 19.21 -3.14 -5.33
C MET A 39 20.62 -3.10 -4.77
N ILE A 40 20.78 -2.89 -3.45
CA ILE A 40 22.09 -2.93 -2.80
C ILE A 40 22.66 -4.36 -2.79
N ALA A 41 21.82 -5.36 -2.49
CA ALA A 41 22.23 -6.77 -2.53
C ALA A 41 22.74 -7.18 -3.93
N LEU A 42 22.05 -6.77 -5.00
CA LEU A 42 22.48 -6.98 -6.39
C LEU A 42 23.83 -6.33 -6.69
N GLN A 43 24.06 -5.09 -6.22
CA GLN A 43 25.34 -4.42 -6.39
C GLN A 43 26.48 -5.16 -5.65
N GLN A 44 26.20 -5.68 -4.45
CA GLN A 44 27.17 -6.48 -3.69
C GLN A 44 27.49 -7.82 -4.37
N ASP A 45 26.54 -8.37 -5.13
CA ASP A 45 26.71 -9.56 -5.97
C ASP A 45 27.36 -9.26 -7.34
N GLY A 46 27.76 -8.01 -7.58
CA GLY A 46 28.51 -7.60 -8.77
C GLY A 46 27.65 -7.19 -9.97
N VAL A 47 26.34 -6.97 -9.79
CA VAL A 47 25.49 -6.37 -10.83
C VAL A 47 25.82 -4.88 -10.97
N ASN A 48 26.09 -4.44 -12.20
CA ASN A 48 26.38 -3.03 -12.47
C ASN A 48 25.18 -2.15 -12.17
N ILE A 49 25.43 -0.91 -11.72
CA ILE A 49 24.37 0.04 -11.41
C ILE A 49 23.45 0.35 -12.61
N THR A 50 23.99 0.29 -13.83
CA THR A 50 23.25 0.50 -15.09
C THR A 50 22.31 -0.65 -15.42
N ASP A 51 22.53 -1.83 -14.82
CA ASP A 51 21.79 -3.04 -15.13
C ASP A 51 20.72 -3.35 -14.07
N LEU A 52 20.64 -2.56 -12.98
CA LEU A 52 19.69 -2.79 -11.88
C LEU A 52 18.23 -2.67 -12.32
N ASP A 53 17.95 -1.80 -13.28
CA ASP A 53 16.61 -1.61 -13.83
C ASP A 53 16.11 -2.87 -14.57
N ASN A 54 16.99 -3.84 -14.87
CA ASN A 54 16.59 -5.13 -15.43
C ASN A 54 16.03 -6.11 -14.38
N TYR A 55 16.23 -5.84 -13.09
CA TYR A 55 15.88 -6.74 -11.98
C TYR A 55 14.88 -6.16 -11.01
N VAL A 56 14.68 -4.83 -10.99
CA VAL A 56 13.76 -4.18 -10.06
C VAL A 56 12.80 -3.27 -10.81
N TYR A 57 11.52 -3.64 -10.81
CA TYR A 57 10.48 -2.95 -11.56
C TYR A 57 9.39 -2.43 -10.63
N GLU A 58 8.98 -1.19 -10.83
CA GLU A 58 7.75 -0.69 -10.26
C GLU A 58 6.54 -1.31 -10.99
N HIS A 59 5.56 -1.79 -10.23
CA HIS A 59 4.32 -2.39 -10.76
C HIS A 59 3.12 -1.96 -9.93
N ASP A 60 2.03 -1.53 -10.55
CA ASP A 60 0.84 -1.06 -9.83
C ASP A 60 0.00 -2.23 -9.28
N TRP A 61 -0.64 -2.06 -8.12
CA TRP A 61 -1.45 -3.11 -7.47
C TRP A 61 -2.59 -3.65 -8.33
N ASP A 62 -3.15 -2.79 -9.17
CA ASP A 62 -4.33 -3.08 -9.98
C ASP A 62 -4.01 -3.36 -11.46
N GLU A 63 -2.73 -3.26 -11.86
CA GLU A 63 -2.33 -3.70 -13.20
C GLU A 63 -2.27 -5.23 -13.27
N PRO A 64 -2.67 -5.85 -14.40
CA PRO A 64 -2.58 -7.30 -14.58
C PRO A 64 -1.15 -7.77 -14.27
N ILE A 65 -1.00 -9.04 -13.83
CA ILE A 65 0.28 -9.65 -13.42
C ILE A 65 1.44 -9.06 -14.24
N PRO A 66 2.51 -8.58 -13.58
CA PRO A 66 3.63 -7.98 -14.30
C PRO A 66 4.15 -8.92 -15.39
N VAL A 67 4.72 -8.35 -16.44
CA VAL A 67 5.35 -9.14 -17.51
C VAL A 67 6.48 -9.99 -16.91
N LEU A 68 6.20 -11.28 -16.72
CA LEU A 68 7.13 -12.24 -16.16
C LEU A 68 8.31 -12.44 -17.11
N LYS A 69 9.53 -12.30 -16.59
CA LYS A 69 10.76 -12.46 -17.36
C LYS A 69 11.16 -13.92 -17.39
N GLU A 70 11.32 -14.46 -18.59
CA GLU A 70 11.83 -15.82 -18.78
C GLU A 70 13.31 -15.93 -18.38
N GLY A 71 13.73 -17.12 -17.96
CA GLY A 71 15.12 -17.42 -17.56
C GLY A 71 15.51 -16.99 -16.14
N ASN A 72 14.68 -16.18 -15.47
CA ASN A 72 14.84 -15.82 -14.06
C ASN A 72 13.55 -16.11 -13.29
N ALA A 73 13.67 -16.29 -11.98
CA ALA A 73 12.51 -16.31 -11.12
C ALA A 73 11.99 -14.89 -10.88
N ASN A 74 10.68 -14.74 -10.72
CA ASN A 74 10.01 -13.46 -10.54
C ASN A 74 9.37 -13.42 -9.15
N VAL A 75 9.50 -12.29 -8.46
CA VAL A 75 8.88 -12.01 -7.17
C VAL A 75 8.04 -10.76 -7.31
N PHE A 76 6.78 -10.82 -6.93
CA PHE A 76 5.90 -9.66 -6.95
C PHE A 76 4.96 -9.65 -5.75
N PHE A 77 4.42 -8.47 -5.45
CA PHE A 77 3.42 -8.28 -4.39
C PHE A 77 2.04 -8.17 -5.02
N ALA A 78 1.08 -8.89 -4.47
CA ALA A 78 -0.31 -8.83 -4.92
C ALA A 78 -1.26 -9.16 -3.78
N THR A 79 -2.52 -8.73 -3.93
CA THR A 79 -3.60 -9.17 -3.06
C THR A 79 -3.96 -10.62 -3.34
N LEU A 80 -4.41 -11.37 -2.32
CA LEU A 80 -4.87 -12.76 -2.51
C LEU A 80 -5.97 -12.87 -3.58
N ASP A 81 -6.84 -11.88 -3.68
CA ASP A 81 -7.88 -11.82 -4.71
C ASP A 81 -7.30 -11.62 -6.13
N ALA A 82 -6.36 -10.69 -6.32
CA ALA A 82 -5.68 -10.50 -7.61
C ALA A 82 -4.97 -11.78 -8.07
N ILE A 83 -4.33 -12.48 -7.14
CA ILE A 83 -3.73 -13.80 -7.37
C ILE A 83 -4.78 -14.80 -7.81
N ASN A 84 -5.86 -14.96 -7.05
CA ASN A 84 -6.89 -15.96 -7.34
C ASN A 84 -7.56 -15.73 -8.70
N LYS A 85 -7.80 -14.47 -9.07
CA LYS A 85 -8.34 -14.08 -10.39
C LYS A 85 -7.43 -14.48 -11.55
N LYS A 86 -6.12 -14.53 -11.32
CA LYS A 86 -5.12 -14.76 -12.37
C LYS A 86 -4.33 -16.06 -12.25
N LYS A 87 -4.56 -16.85 -11.20
CA LYS A 87 -3.84 -18.10 -10.90
C LYS A 87 -3.85 -19.08 -12.07
N LYS A 88 -5.01 -19.29 -12.70
CA LYS A 88 -5.15 -20.19 -13.86
C LYS A 88 -4.31 -19.76 -15.07
N GLU A 89 -4.13 -18.45 -15.26
CA GLU A 89 -3.31 -17.89 -16.34
C GLU A 89 -1.83 -18.16 -16.07
N ILE A 90 -1.35 -17.91 -14.84
CA ILE A 90 0.04 -18.18 -14.41
C ILE A 90 0.39 -19.66 -14.54
N GLU A 91 -0.46 -20.53 -13.98
CA GLU A 91 -0.22 -21.98 -13.87
C GLU A 91 -0.15 -22.69 -15.24
N THR A 92 -0.49 -22.03 -16.35
CA THR A 92 -0.34 -22.60 -17.69
C THR A 92 1.12 -22.81 -18.08
N LYS A 93 2.01 -21.88 -17.69
CA LYS A 93 3.43 -21.85 -18.11
C LYS A 93 4.40 -21.78 -16.93
N TRP A 94 3.93 -21.36 -15.77
CA TRP A 94 4.76 -21.08 -14.61
C TRP A 94 4.29 -21.89 -13.41
N ASP A 95 5.23 -22.32 -12.58
CA ASP A 95 4.95 -22.74 -11.22
C ASP A 95 4.90 -21.51 -10.32
N PHE A 96 4.08 -21.61 -9.29
CA PHE A 96 3.71 -20.49 -8.45
C PHE A 96 3.62 -20.93 -7.00
N ASP A 97 4.33 -20.23 -6.10
CA ASP A 97 4.11 -20.30 -4.66
C ASP A 97 3.79 -18.90 -4.14
N CYS A 98 2.79 -18.82 -3.27
CA CYS A 98 2.26 -17.58 -2.77
C CYS A 98 2.07 -17.68 -1.27
N ARG A 99 2.63 -16.71 -0.54
CA ARG A 99 2.59 -16.68 0.91
C ARG A 99 2.08 -15.32 1.40
N PRO A 100 1.15 -15.30 2.36
CA PRO A 100 0.75 -14.05 3.00
C PRO A 100 1.91 -13.50 3.83
N ILE A 101 2.16 -12.19 3.74
CA ILE A 101 3.30 -11.55 4.43
C ILE A 101 2.92 -10.36 5.29
N SER A 102 1.81 -9.69 4.98
CA SER A 102 1.32 -8.53 5.69
C SER A 102 -0.14 -8.33 5.36
N HIS A 103 -0.89 -7.78 6.30
CA HIS A 103 -2.18 -7.17 6.01
C HIS A 103 -1.94 -5.70 5.75
N TYR A 104 -2.38 -5.18 4.60
CA TYR A 104 -2.40 -3.75 4.36
C TYR A 104 -3.79 -3.19 4.60
N SER A 105 -3.91 -2.28 5.55
CA SER A 105 -5.17 -1.66 5.92
C SER A 105 -5.02 -0.15 5.91
N GLN A 106 -5.81 0.54 5.08
CA GLN A 106 -5.82 2.00 5.15
C GLN A 106 -6.53 2.44 6.43
N GLN A 107 -5.82 3.21 7.25
CA GLN A 107 -6.31 3.61 8.58
C GLN A 107 -7.10 4.91 8.57
N TYR A 108 -7.12 5.62 7.44
CA TYR A 108 -7.64 6.98 7.38
C TYR A 108 -8.53 7.21 6.18
N ILE A 109 -9.66 7.86 6.41
CA ILE A 109 -10.41 8.60 5.39
C ILE A 109 -10.20 10.08 5.68
N PHE A 110 -9.93 10.87 4.64
CA PHE A 110 -9.77 12.31 4.75
C PHE A 110 -10.93 13.01 4.07
N ALA A 111 -11.67 13.86 4.79
CA ALA A 111 -12.63 14.75 4.15
C ALA A 111 -11.93 16.04 3.67
N GLU A 112 -12.31 16.56 2.51
CA GLU A 112 -11.91 17.92 2.09
C GLU A 112 -12.36 18.93 3.16
N TYR A 113 -11.43 19.76 3.64
CA TYR A 113 -11.76 20.83 4.56
C TYR A 113 -12.60 21.88 3.85
N ARG A 114 -13.84 22.06 4.32
CA ARG A 114 -14.69 23.19 3.95
C ARG A 114 -15.26 23.79 5.22
N PRO A 115 -15.20 25.11 5.45
CA PRO A 115 -15.62 25.70 6.73
C PRO A 115 -17.03 25.29 7.20
N HIS A 116 -17.99 25.19 6.27
CA HIS A 116 -19.37 24.80 6.56
C HIS A 116 -19.57 23.30 6.85
N ILE A 117 -18.62 22.46 6.43
CA ILE A 117 -18.58 21.02 6.69
C ILE A 117 -17.79 20.76 7.98
N ALA A 118 -16.61 21.39 8.09
CA ALA A 118 -15.70 21.29 9.23
C ALA A 118 -16.35 21.71 10.55
N SER A 119 -17.23 22.72 10.56
CA SER A 119 -17.96 23.13 11.77
C SER A 119 -18.91 22.06 12.30
N GLY A 120 -19.40 21.17 11.43
CA GLY A 120 -20.26 20.05 11.79
C GLY A 120 -19.48 18.86 12.37
N PHE A 121 -18.20 18.76 12.03
CA PHE A 121 -17.30 17.72 12.50
C PHE A 121 -16.62 18.16 13.80
N LYS A 122 -17.01 17.53 14.90
CA LYS A 122 -16.25 17.67 16.14
C LYS A 122 -15.43 16.40 16.27
N PRO A 123 -14.09 16.44 16.16
CA PRO A 123 -13.28 15.27 16.48
C PRO A 123 -13.48 14.94 17.96
N LYS A 124 -14.53 14.18 18.28
CA LYS A 124 -14.73 13.64 19.60
C LYS A 124 -13.76 12.47 19.71
N GLN A 125 -13.02 12.43 20.81
CA GLN A 125 -12.26 11.25 21.23
C GLN A 125 -13.18 10.04 21.54
N ASP A 126 -14.50 10.23 21.51
CA ASP A 126 -15.47 9.16 21.65
C ASP A 126 -15.61 8.36 20.36
N LYS A 127 -15.48 7.05 20.52
CA LYS A 127 -15.64 5.96 19.55
C LYS A 127 -17.04 5.87 18.90
N LYS A 128 -17.70 6.99 18.61
CA LYS A 128 -18.86 6.97 17.73
C LYS A 128 -18.37 6.60 16.34
N LYS A 129 -19.10 5.70 15.69
CA LYS A 129 -18.78 5.24 14.34
C LYS A 129 -18.66 6.46 13.43
N PHE A 130 -17.51 6.59 12.77
CA PHE A 130 -17.22 7.66 11.80
C PHE A 130 -18.38 7.84 10.80
N SER A 131 -19.02 6.72 10.44
CA SER A 131 -20.25 6.60 9.67
C SER A 131 -21.35 7.59 10.04
N ASP A 132 -21.71 7.63 11.32
CA ASP A 132 -22.91 8.31 11.79
C ASP A 132 -22.68 9.82 11.78
N GLU A 133 -21.45 10.26 12.09
CA GLU A 133 -21.08 11.67 12.05
C GLU A 133 -20.92 12.16 10.61
N LEU A 134 -20.27 11.38 9.74
CA LEU A 134 -20.10 11.72 8.33
C LEU A 134 -21.45 11.87 7.63
N VAL A 135 -22.33 10.87 7.76
CA VAL A 135 -23.66 10.92 7.13
C VAL A 135 -24.50 12.03 7.72
N LYS A 136 -24.46 12.23 9.05
CA LYS A 136 -25.19 13.32 9.70
C LYS A 136 -24.73 14.69 9.22
N VAL A 137 -23.41 14.94 9.18
CA VAL A 137 -22.87 16.21 8.71
C VAL A 137 -23.17 16.41 7.24
N ALA A 138 -22.98 15.38 6.40
CA ALA A 138 -23.32 15.44 4.98
C ALA A 138 -24.81 15.79 4.77
N ASN A 139 -25.72 15.20 5.55
CA ASN A 139 -27.14 15.53 5.53
C ASN A 139 -27.43 16.97 5.97
N GLN A 140 -26.81 17.42 7.07
CA GLN A 140 -27.00 18.78 7.61
C GLN A 140 -26.47 19.85 6.65
N CYS A 141 -25.37 19.57 5.95
CA CYS A 141 -24.78 20.47 4.97
C CYS A 141 -25.46 20.41 3.60
N GLY A 142 -26.49 19.57 3.41
CA GLY A 142 -27.21 19.44 2.14
C GLY A 142 -26.38 18.82 1.02
N VAL A 143 -25.42 17.96 1.37
CA VAL A 143 -24.59 17.20 0.41
C VAL A 143 -25.51 16.27 -0.38
N ASN A 144 -25.41 16.36 -1.70
CA ASN A 144 -26.12 15.49 -2.63
C ASN A 144 -25.19 14.55 -3.41
N ARG A 145 -23.87 14.73 -3.31
CA ARG A 145 -22.90 13.84 -3.96
C ARG A 145 -21.69 13.62 -3.05
N ILE A 146 -21.25 12.38 -2.92
CA ILE A 146 -19.95 12.02 -2.35
C ILE A 146 -19.04 11.54 -3.47
N GLU A 147 -17.82 12.07 -3.52
CA GLU A 147 -16.74 11.61 -4.41
C GLU A 147 -15.65 10.96 -3.56
N ILE A 148 -15.36 9.69 -3.80
CA ILE A 148 -14.32 8.92 -3.12
C ILE A 148 -13.12 8.81 -4.05
N PHE A 149 -12.00 9.39 -3.66
CA PHE A 149 -10.73 9.32 -4.37
C PHE A 149 -9.84 8.27 -3.73
N THR A 150 -9.33 7.31 -4.49
CA THR A 150 -8.53 6.22 -3.94
C THR A 150 -7.48 5.69 -4.91
N ASP A 151 -6.41 5.11 -4.36
CA ASP A 151 -5.43 4.25 -5.03
C ASP A 151 -5.76 2.75 -4.89
N ILE A 152 -6.84 2.39 -4.19
CA ILE A 152 -7.31 1.00 -4.03
C ILE A 152 -8.83 0.94 -4.28
N PRO A 153 -9.26 0.93 -5.55
CA PRO A 153 -10.67 0.91 -5.97
C PRO A 153 -11.53 -0.15 -5.27
N THR A 154 -11.00 -1.35 -5.06
CA THR A 154 -11.74 -2.45 -4.39
C THR A 154 -12.12 -2.10 -2.96
N GLN A 155 -11.27 -1.38 -2.22
CA GLN A 155 -11.61 -0.92 -0.87
C GLN A 155 -12.58 0.28 -0.89
N ALA A 156 -12.51 1.15 -1.91
CA ALA A 156 -13.49 2.21 -2.06
C ALA A 156 -14.90 1.69 -2.36
N ASP A 157 -15.03 0.54 -3.04
CA ASP A 157 -16.32 -0.14 -3.22
C ASP A 157 -16.92 -0.56 -1.87
N VAL A 158 -16.09 -1.03 -0.92
CA VAL A 158 -16.53 -1.36 0.44
C VAL A 158 -17.04 -0.11 1.16
N ILE A 159 -16.27 0.98 1.14
CA ILE A 159 -16.69 2.26 1.75
C ILE A 159 -17.97 2.78 1.11
N GLN A 160 -18.12 2.63 -0.21
CA GLN A 160 -19.37 2.99 -0.90
C GLN A 160 -20.54 2.22 -0.31
N ASN A 161 -20.45 0.89 -0.21
CA ASN A 161 -21.52 0.06 0.35
C ASN A 161 -21.82 0.44 1.81
N GLU A 162 -20.79 0.69 2.61
CA GLU A 162 -20.95 1.17 3.97
C GLU A 162 -21.70 2.51 4.05
N LEU A 163 -21.33 3.50 3.23
CA LEU A 163 -22.03 4.79 3.16
C LEU A 163 -23.51 4.62 2.79
N ILE A 164 -23.84 3.64 1.94
CA ILE A 164 -25.21 3.28 1.58
C ILE A 164 -25.95 2.76 2.81
N ASP A 165 -25.38 1.78 3.49
CA ASP A 165 -25.94 1.15 4.68
C ASP A 165 -26.13 2.14 5.83
N TRP A 166 -25.24 3.13 5.93
CA TRP A 166 -25.32 4.22 6.90
C TRP A 166 -26.39 5.27 6.56
N GLY A 167 -27.14 5.07 5.47
CA GLY A 167 -28.28 5.91 5.11
C GLY A 167 -27.91 7.15 4.32
N PHE A 168 -26.76 7.17 3.64
CA PHE A 168 -26.46 8.26 2.72
C PHE A 168 -27.40 8.24 1.50
N ILE A 169 -28.00 7.12 1.07
CA ILE A 169 -28.84 7.09 -0.14
C ILE A 169 -30.25 7.70 0.05
N GLY A 170 -30.64 8.54 -0.91
CA GLY A 170 -32.01 9.02 -1.14
C GLY A 170 -32.20 9.41 -2.61
N LYS A 171 -33.42 9.75 -3.07
CA LYS A 171 -33.77 9.98 -4.50
C LYS A 171 -32.91 11.00 -5.29
N LYS A 172 -32.06 11.80 -4.63
CA LYS A 172 -31.20 12.83 -5.26
C LYS A 172 -29.73 12.73 -4.85
N LYS A 173 -29.32 11.62 -4.23
CA LYS A 173 -27.97 11.46 -3.70
C LYS A 173 -27.18 10.43 -4.48
N GLU A 174 -25.90 10.73 -4.69
CA GLU A 174 -24.99 9.93 -5.52
C GLU A 174 -23.66 9.70 -4.79
N ILE A 175 -23.06 8.52 -4.98
CA ILE A 175 -21.69 8.21 -4.55
C ILE A 175 -20.89 7.83 -5.80
N LYS A 176 -19.78 8.51 -6.07
CA LYS A 176 -18.86 8.23 -7.19
C LYS A 176 -17.49 7.82 -6.68
N ILE A 177 -16.91 6.78 -7.27
CA ILE A 177 -15.52 6.37 -7.02
C ILE A 177 -14.65 6.89 -8.16
N ILE A 178 -13.61 7.64 -7.81
CA ILE A 178 -12.66 8.26 -8.74
C ILE A 178 -11.30 7.58 -8.55
N LYS A 179 -10.88 6.81 -9.56
CA LYS A 179 -9.74 5.88 -9.48
C LYS A 179 -8.38 6.52 -9.77
N LYS A 180 -8.35 7.71 -10.39
CA LYS A 180 -7.08 8.37 -10.74
C LYS A 180 -6.96 9.69 -9.99
N PRO A 181 -5.83 9.94 -9.30
CA PRO A 181 -5.59 11.22 -8.63
C PRO A 181 -5.67 12.43 -9.58
N ILE A 182 -5.30 12.27 -10.86
CA ILE A 182 -5.40 13.34 -11.85
C ILE A 182 -6.85 13.72 -12.17
N ASP A 183 -7.78 12.78 -12.04
CA ASP A 183 -9.21 13.03 -12.22
C ASP A 183 -9.73 13.93 -11.07
N ALA A 184 -9.08 13.96 -9.90
CA ALA A 184 -9.42 14.91 -8.83
C ALA A 184 -9.20 16.37 -9.22
N ILE A 185 -8.22 16.63 -10.08
CA ILE A 185 -7.94 17.97 -10.60
C ILE A 185 -8.91 18.31 -11.74
N LEU A 186 -9.23 17.33 -12.60
CA LEU A 186 -10.10 17.51 -13.77
C LEU A 186 -11.59 17.62 -13.41
N TYR A 187 -12.04 16.92 -12.36
CA TYR A 187 -13.43 16.93 -11.88
C TYR A 187 -13.65 17.87 -10.68
N TYR A 188 -12.80 18.89 -10.50
CA TYR A 188 -12.98 19.89 -9.45
C TYR A 188 -14.20 20.78 -9.73
N GLU A 189 -15.41 20.25 -9.55
CA GLU A 189 -16.61 21.06 -9.44
C GLU A 189 -16.62 21.73 -8.07
N ALA A 190 -16.49 23.06 -8.01
CA ALA A 190 -16.58 23.84 -6.78
C ALA A 190 -18.03 23.92 -6.24
N SER A 191 -18.77 22.81 -6.28
CA SER A 191 -20.15 22.71 -5.79
C SER A 191 -20.17 22.48 -4.29
N SER A 192 -20.86 23.35 -3.56
CA SER A 192 -21.07 23.22 -2.10
C SER A 192 -21.84 21.97 -1.68
N LYS A 193 -22.47 21.26 -2.62
CA LYS A 193 -23.24 20.03 -2.37
C LYS A 193 -22.43 18.75 -2.58
N VAL A 194 -21.15 18.86 -2.92
CA VAL A 194 -20.24 17.72 -3.12
C VAL A 194 -19.31 17.61 -1.92
N LEU A 195 -19.30 16.44 -1.28
CA LEU A 195 -18.32 16.09 -0.26
C LEU A 195 -17.26 15.17 -0.89
N ARG A 196 -16.00 15.53 -0.72
CA ARG A 196 -14.87 14.72 -1.21
C ARG A 196 -14.24 13.98 -0.07
N LEU A 197 -14.07 12.69 -0.27
CA LEU A 197 -13.39 11.78 0.63
C LEU A 197 -12.15 11.26 -0.10
N PHE A 198 -11.01 11.33 0.55
CA PHE A 198 -9.76 10.78 0.05
C PHE A 198 -9.39 9.58 0.91
N TYR A 199 -9.21 8.44 0.26
CA TYR A 199 -8.93 7.15 0.86
C TYR A 199 -7.69 6.58 0.18
N TYR A 200 -6.53 6.98 0.69
CA TYR A 200 -5.25 6.65 0.10
C TYR A 200 -4.33 5.96 1.09
N GLY A 201 -3.45 5.15 0.51
CA GLY A 201 -2.34 4.53 1.20
C GLY A 201 -1.18 5.45 1.59
N ALA A 202 -0.20 4.86 2.26
CA ALA A 202 1.11 5.48 2.47
C ALA A 202 1.91 5.46 1.16
N PRO A 203 2.42 6.61 0.66
CA PRO A 203 2.81 7.81 1.41
C PRO A 203 1.75 8.92 1.48
N THR A 204 0.70 8.86 0.67
CA THR A 204 -0.29 9.93 0.51
C THR A 204 -0.98 10.27 1.83
N THR A 205 -1.26 9.26 2.67
CA THR A 205 -1.74 9.47 4.03
C THR A 205 -0.82 10.40 4.84
N SER A 206 0.50 10.20 4.77
CA SER A 206 1.46 11.03 5.51
C SER A 206 1.41 12.48 5.06
N ARG A 207 1.29 12.71 3.75
CA ARG A 207 1.14 14.06 3.20
C ARG A 207 -0.15 14.72 3.70
N MET A 208 -1.28 14.01 3.63
CA MET A 208 -2.58 14.55 4.04
C MET A 208 -2.66 14.83 5.55
N LEU A 209 -2.02 14.00 6.39
CA LEU A 209 -1.90 14.25 7.83
C LEU A 209 -1.12 15.53 8.15
N ARG A 210 -0.09 15.85 7.35
CA ARG A 210 0.67 17.10 7.46
C ARG A 210 -0.14 18.31 6.95
N GLU A 211 -0.91 18.12 5.90
CA GLU A 211 -1.77 19.13 5.27
C GLU A 211 -3.14 19.24 5.97
N ASN A 212 -3.19 19.14 7.30
CA ASN A 212 -4.42 19.13 8.11
C ASN A 212 -5.30 20.40 8.00
N PHE A 213 -4.79 21.47 7.39
CA PHE A 213 -5.57 22.66 7.04
C PHE A 213 -6.49 22.43 5.83
N PHE A 214 -6.12 21.50 4.94
CA PHE A 214 -6.88 21.15 3.74
C PHE A 214 -7.70 19.88 3.91
N TYR A 215 -7.36 19.05 4.89
CA TYR A 215 -7.99 17.75 5.10
C TYR A 215 -8.37 17.55 6.56
N ILE A 216 -9.55 16.98 6.77
CA ILE A 216 -9.99 16.53 8.09
C ILE A 216 -9.74 15.02 8.16
N PRO A 217 -8.74 14.55 8.92
CA PRO A 217 -8.44 13.13 9.03
C PRO A 217 -9.44 12.43 9.95
N TYR A 218 -9.89 11.25 9.53
CA TYR A 218 -10.67 10.35 10.35
C TYR A 218 -9.96 9.01 10.43
N LYS A 219 -9.56 8.64 11.65
CA LYS A 219 -9.00 7.33 11.91
C LYS A 219 -10.13 6.31 11.93
N LEU A 220 -10.07 5.33 11.03
CA LEU A 220 -10.97 4.19 11.04
C LEU A 220 -10.68 3.35 12.29
N THR A 221 -11.70 3.13 13.12
CA THR A 221 -11.56 2.29 14.32
C THR A 221 -12.00 0.86 14.00
N HIS A 222 -11.05 -0.10 13.93
CA HIS A 222 -11.22 -1.57 13.99
C HIS A 222 -12.55 -1.96 14.68
N PRO A 223 -13.59 -2.53 14.01
CA PRO A 223 -13.53 -3.71 13.13
C PRO A 223 -14.43 -3.65 11.88
N GLU A 224 -15.00 -2.50 11.50
CA GLU A 224 -16.01 -2.44 10.43
C GLU A 224 -15.42 -2.74 9.04
N THR A 225 -14.13 -2.46 8.85
CA THR A 225 -13.40 -2.66 7.58
C THR A 225 -12.33 -3.77 7.62
N GLU A 226 -12.00 -4.34 8.79
CA GLU A 226 -10.62 -4.81 9.02
C GLU A 226 -10.39 -6.33 9.15
N TYR A 227 -11.44 -7.15 9.15
CA TYR A 227 -11.26 -8.60 9.40
C TYR A 227 -11.99 -9.55 8.46
N GLN A 228 -12.72 -9.05 7.46
CA GLN A 228 -13.54 -9.93 6.60
C GLN A 228 -13.26 -9.85 5.10
N ASP A 229 -12.33 -8.99 4.64
CA ASP A 229 -11.98 -8.98 3.22
C ASP A 229 -10.64 -9.69 2.96
N PRO A 230 -10.66 -10.91 2.39
CA PRO A 230 -9.46 -11.63 1.95
C PRO A 230 -8.62 -10.84 0.92
N THR A 231 -9.18 -9.81 0.26
CA THR A 231 -8.43 -8.94 -0.66
C THR A 231 -7.37 -8.11 0.06
N MET A 232 -7.48 -7.91 1.38
CA MET A 232 -6.57 -7.08 2.17
C MET A 232 -5.28 -7.79 2.60
N ILE A 233 -5.24 -9.11 2.41
CA ILE A 233 -4.03 -9.90 2.62
C ILE A 233 -3.07 -9.62 1.47
N THR A 234 -2.02 -8.87 1.75
CA THR A 234 -0.89 -8.72 0.83
C THR A 234 -0.05 -9.98 0.89
N CYS A 235 0.09 -10.61 -0.26
CA CYS A 235 0.90 -11.79 -0.46
C CYS A 235 2.19 -11.45 -1.20
N ILE A 236 3.28 -12.14 -0.86
CA ILE A 236 4.40 -12.26 -1.78
C ILE A 236 4.14 -13.47 -2.67
N CYS A 237 4.22 -13.20 -3.97
CA CYS A 237 4.13 -14.17 -5.05
C CYS A 237 5.53 -14.48 -5.56
N TYR A 238 5.89 -15.76 -5.58
CA TYR A 238 7.06 -16.26 -6.28
C TYR A 238 6.62 -17.09 -7.48
N VAL A 239 7.04 -16.68 -8.67
CA VAL A 239 6.69 -17.31 -9.95
C VAL A 239 7.95 -17.70 -10.71
N TYR A 240 8.00 -18.93 -11.22
CA TYR A 240 9.14 -19.46 -12.00
C TYR A 240 8.68 -20.38 -13.13
N LEU A 241 9.45 -20.53 -14.20
CA LEU A 241 9.07 -21.32 -15.38
C LEU A 241 9.03 -22.82 -15.06
N LYS A 242 8.00 -23.54 -15.52
CA LYS A 242 7.86 -25.00 -15.33
C LYS A 242 8.94 -25.81 -16.04
N THR A 243 9.45 -25.30 -17.15
CA THR A 243 10.40 -25.98 -18.04
C THR A 243 11.85 -25.93 -17.55
N ASP A 244 12.13 -25.10 -16.54
CA ASP A 244 13.47 -24.87 -15.97
C ASP A 244 13.84 -25.94 -14.91
N GLN A 245 13.61 -27.22 -15.23
CA GLN A 245 13.93 -28.35 -14.33
C GLN A 245 15.42 -28.49 -14.00
N THR A 246 16.31 -27.81 -14.74
CA THR A 246 17.75 -27.73 -14.43
C THR A 246 18.11 -26.70 -13.35
N THR A 247 17.28 -25.67 -13.11
CA THR A 247 17.45 -24.68 -12.01
C THR A 247 16.49 -24.94 -10.85
N GLY A 248 15.53 -25.84 -11.01
CA GLY A 248 14.68 -26.35 -9.92
C GLY A 248 15.42 -27.32 -9.00
N LYS A 249 15.96 -26.85 -7.87
CA LYS A 249 16.07 -27.70 -6.66
C LYS A 249 16.22 -27.03 -5.30
N THR A 250 16.14 -25.70 -5.21
CA THR A 250 15.87 -25.06 -3.92
C THR A 250 14.80 -24.02 -4.15
N LYS A 251 13.58 -24.34 -3.77
CA LYS A 251 12.54 -23.35 -3.47
C LYS A 251 13.20 -22.19 -2.73
N LEU A 252 13.07 -20.94 -3.22
CA LEU A 252 13.60 -19.79 -2.48
C LEU A 252 13.15 -19.88 -1.04
N ASN A 253 14.06 -19.59 -0.11
CA ASN A 253 13.71 -19.65 1.31
C ASN A 253 12.77 -18.49 1.65
N PHE A 254 11.47 -18.72 1.52
CA PHE A 254 10.41 -17.76 1.88
C PHE A 254 10.50 -17.28 3.33
N ASN A 255 11.13 -18.04 4.22
CA ASN A 255 11.34 -17.60 5.59
C ASN A 255 12.23 -16.35 5.64
N ASN A 256 13.17 -16.18 4.71
CA ASN A 256 14.01 -14.98 4.68
C ASN A 256 13.20 -13.73 4.33
N LEU A 257 12.31 -13.80 3.33
CA LEU A 257 11.38 -12.72 3.00
C LEU A 257 10.41 -12.42 4.15
N PHE A 258 9.87 -13.46 4.77
CA PHE A 258 8.98 -13.31 5.91
C PHE A 258 9.70 -12.63 7.09
N ASN A 259 10.93 -13.07 7.41
CA ASN A 259 11.77 -12.46 8.43
C ASN A 259 12.15 -11.02 8.09
N TYR A 260 12.41 -10.74 6.81
CA TYR A 260 12.68 -9.39 6.32
C TYR A 260 11.51 -8.45 6.65
N HIS A 261 10.29 -8.81 6.24
CA HIS A 261 9.11 -7.97 6.48
C HIS A 261 8.80 -7.85 7.98
N ASN A 262 8.91 -8.94 8.74
CA ASN A 262 8.77 -8.88 10.19
C ASN A 262 9.79 -7.95 10.85
N ASN A 263 11.05 -7.95 10.39
CA ASN A 263 12.06 -7.06 10.91
C ASN A 263 11.74 -5.59 10.62
N ILE A 264 11.26 -5.28 9.41
CA ILE A 264 10.79 -3.94 9.03
C ILE A 264 9.63 -3.50 9.94
N PHE A 265 8.57 -4.30 10.06
CA PHE A 265 7.39 -3.92 10.85
C PHE A 265 7.69 -3.83 12.35
N ASN A 266 8.42 -4.79 12.91
CA ASN A 266 8.83 -4.76 14.32
C ASN A 266 9.76 -3.58 14.65
N ALA A 267 10.56 -3.12 13.68
CA ALA A 267 11.37 -1.92 13.85
C ALA A 267 10.51 -0.65 13.78
N ALA A 268 9.52 -0.60 12.89
CA ALA A 268 8.59 0.53 12.79
C ALA A 268 7.72 0.72 14.05
N GLU A 269 7.39 -0.36 14.76
CA GLU A 269 6.67 -0.31 16.03
C GLU A 269 7.48 0.32 17.18
N LYS A 270 8.81 0.29 17.10
CA LYS A 270 9.71 0.74 18.17
C LYS A 270 10.21 2.15 17.91
N GLU A 271 9.76 3.12 18.70
CA GLU A 271 10.15 4.53 18.55
C GLU A 271 11.67 4.76 18.57
N SER A 272 12.39 3.97 19.36
CA SER A 272 13.86 4.03 19.45
C SER A 272 14.59 3.65 18.15
N ARG A 273 13.90 3.05 17.18
CA ARG A 273 14.47 2.54 15.94
C ARG A 273 14.14 3.36 14.71
N HIS A 274 13.46 4.51 14.85
CA HIS A 274 13.11 5.35 13.70
C HIS A 274 14.33 5.79 12.88
N VAL A 275 15.49 5.97 13.52
CA VAL A 275 16.75 6.33 12.84
C VAL A 275 17.24 5.24 11.89
N ASP A 276 16.87 3.98 12.11
CA ASP A 276 17.26 2.86 11.23
C ASP A 276 16.64 2.98 9.83
N PHE A 277 15.58 3.78 9.67
CA PHE A 277 14.88 3.98 8.41
C PHE A 277 15.38 5.16 7.58
N LEU A 278 16.43 5.87 8.02
CA LEU A 278 16.88 7.10 7.36
C LEU A 278 17.30 6.88 5.90
N ASN A 279 18.04 5.82 5.61
CA ASN A 279 18.48 5.52 4.24
C ASN A 279 17.31 5.16 3.34
N ILE A 280 16.36 4.38 3.86
CA ILE A 280 15.14 3.97 3.16
C ILE A 280 14.29 5.21 2.84
N LEU A 281 14.09 6.10 3.82
CA LEU A 281 13.36 7.37 3.65
C LEU A 281 13.96 8.22 2.52
N TRP A 282 15.29 8.41 2.54
CA TRP A 282 15.96 9.21 1.52
C TRP A 282 15.89 8.57 0.13
N ALA A 283 16.06 7.25 0.05
CA ALA A 283 15.88 6.53 -1.20
C ALA A 283 14.45 6.68 -1.72
N TYR A 284 13.46 6.55 -0.84
CA TYR A 284 12.04 6.70 -1.16
C TYR A 284 11.76 8.08 -1.76
N ASN A 285 12.14 9.14 -1.05
CA ASN A 285 11.83 10.51 -1.49
C ASN A 285 12.54 10.88 -2.79
N ARG A 286 13.78 10.42 -3.01
CA ARG A 286 14.49 10.64 -4.29
C ARG A 286 13.83 9.88 -5.44
N TYR A 287 13.36 8.66 -5.18
CA TYR A 287 12.61 7.89 -6.16
C TYR A 287 11.28 8.59 -6.50
N ALA A 288 10.55 9.01 -5.47
CA ALA A 288 9.31 9.78 -5.59
C ALA A 288 9.48 11.02 -6.49
N GLU A 289 10.51 11.81 -6.21
CA GLU A 289 10.84 13.03 -6.97
C GLU A 289 11.14 12.73 -8.44
N ARG A 290 12.01 11.74 -8.72
CA ARG A 290 12.38 11.35 -10.09
C ARG A 290 11.19 10.88 -10.91
N LYS A 291 10.26 10.17 -10.29
CA LYS A 291 9.03 9.68 -10.91
C LYS A 291 7.87 10.68 -10.87
N GLN A 292 8.10 11.86 -10.31
CA GLN A 292 7.08 12.90 -10.13
C GLN A 292 5.86 12.42 -9.31
N HIS A 293 6.07 11.49 -8.38
CA HIS A 293 5.03 11.11 -7.42
C HIS A 293 4.68 12.31 -6.53
N SER A 294 3.40 12.48 -6.26
CA SER A 294 2.86 13.65 -5.56
C SER A 294 3.04 13.59 -4.04
N ALA A 295 3.55 12.49 -3.47
CA ALA A 295 3.63 12.27 -2.04
C ALA A 295 5.02 11.78 -1.61
N THR A 296 5.56 12.44 -0.60
CA THR A 296 6.85 12.16 0.04
C THR A 296 6.68 12.19 1.56
N PHE A 297 7.65 11.61 2.26
CA PHE A 297 7.69 11.63 3.73
C PHE A 297 8.54 12.79 4.22
N GLU A 298 8.10 13.48 5.26
CA GLU A 298 8.82 14.62 5.83
C GLU A 298 10.04 14.20 6.67
N ASP A 299 9.91 13.09 7.39
CA ASP A 299 10.95 12.57 8.28
C ASP A 299 10.79 11.05 8.47
N THR A 300 11.72 10.45 9.23
CA THR A 300 11.70 9.02 9.50
C THR A 300 10.53 8.61 10.38
N LYS A 301 10.05 9.50 11.27
CA LYS A 301 8.91 9.22 12.16
C LYS A 301 7.62 9.06 11.36
N ALA A 302 7.41 9.91 10.38
CA ALA A 302 6.27 9.86 9.47
C ALA A 302 6.28 8.59 8.63
N PHE A 303 7.44 8.20 8.10
CA PHE A 303 7.63 6.93 7.40
C PHE A 303 7.29 5.72 8.28
N THR A 304 7.86 5.67 9.49
CA THR A 304 7.62 4.55 10.43
C THR A 304 6.21 4.52 10.97
N ARG A 305 5.59 5.69 11.20
CA ARG A 305 4.17 5.76 11.57
C ARG A 305 3.31 5.15 10.48
N CYS A 306 3.55 5.48 9.22
CA CYS A 306 2.82 4.88 8.11
C CYS A 306 3.00 3.36 8.04
N LEU A 307 4.23 2.86 8.22
CA LEU A 307 4.47 1.41 8.32
C LEU A 307 3.73 0.77 9.49
N LYS A 308 3.72 1.42 10.66
CA LYS A 308 3.07 0.90 11.87
C LYS A 308 1.54 0.90 11.75
N GLU A 309 0.98 1.98 11.20
CA GLU A 309 -0.46 2.17 11.18
C GLU A 309 -1.11 1.37 10.06
N HIS A 310 -0.52 1.35 8.87
CA HIS A 310 -1.16 0.72 7.71
C HIS A 310 -0.83 -0.76 7.55
N HIS A 311 0.09 -1.31 8.35
CA HIS A 311 0.53 -2.68 8.21
C HIS A 311 0.43 -3.43 9.51
N GLN A 312 -0.17 -4.61 9.42
CA GLN A 312 -0.19 -5.57 10.52
C GLN A 312 0.46 -6.86 10.06
N SER A 313 1.15 -7.53 11.00
CA SER A 313 1.61 -8.90 10.77
C SER A 313 0.38 -9.74 10.38
N PRO A 314 0.49 -10.63 9.38
CA PRO A 314 -0.63 -11.46 9.00
C PRO A 314 -1.06 -12.30 10.21
N PRO A 315 -2.36 -12.58 10.40
CA PRO A 315 -2.79 -13.47 11.46
C PRO A 315 -2.01 -14.78 11.33
N ARG A 316 -1.41 -15.26 12.44
CA ARG A 316 -0.68 -16.53 12.50
C ARG A 316 -1.67 -17.67 12.21
N LYS A 317 -1.91 -17.97 10.93
CA LYS A 317 -2.46 -19.19 10.31
C LYS A 317 -2.97 -18.85 8.92
N CYS A 318 -2.14 -19.11 7.91
CA CYS A 318 -2.63 -19.57 6.62
C CYS A 318 -1.84 -20.85 6.38
N ASP A 319 -2.45 -21.96 6.79
CA ASP A 319 -1.93 -23.32 6.57
C ASP A 319 -1.94 -23.65 5.07
#